data_AF-A0AAV9JCI6-F1
#
_entry.id   AF-A0AAV9JCI6-F1
#
_cell.length_a   1.000
_cell.length_b   1.000
_cell.length_c   1.000
_cell.angle_alpha   90.00
_cell.angle_beta   90.00
_cell.angle_gamma   90.00
#
_symmetry.space_group_name_H-M   'P 1'
#
loop_
_entity.id
_entity.type
_entity.pdbx_description
1 polymer ?
#
loop_
_entity_poly.entity_id
_entity_poly.type
_entity_poly.pdbx_seq_one_letter_code
_entity_poly.pdbx_strand_id
1 'polypeptide(L)'
;MSSAFNNFRAGLPPPAECLAIGVGCMELTMFGLAGILNPVEFAKGFGVPMTSPSSTGSHAGALEASSEDKTTSEKVKNTQEAYIAAIAARNLQNGILLLTLGCYVRDRRALGIAVAAGLVTTVADAFIVQAYGVKDAMFGHLIGIANSLLIGGSLLYWGRDDKLW
;
A
#
# COMPACT_ATOMS: atom_id res chain seq x y z
N MET A 1 -7.43 -33.40 -19.66
CA MET A 1 -6.49 -32.25 -19.64
C MET A 1 -5.22 -32.66 -20.38
N SER A 2 -4.67 -31.82 -21.25
CA SER A 2 -3.47 -32.14 -22.05
C SER A 2 -2.22 -32.27 -21.16
N SER A 3 -1.36 -33.24 -21.44
CA SER A 3 -0.08 -33.45 -20.74
C SER A 3 0.81 -32.19 -20.74
N ALA A 4 0.75 -31.40 -21.83
CA ALA A 4 1.47 -30.14 -21.94
C ALA A 4 1.00 -29.07 -20.93
N PHE A 5 -0.31 -29.02 -20.66
CA PHE A 5 -0.89 -28.07 -19.71
C PHE A 5 -0.53 -28.44 -18.26
N ASN A 6 -0.52 -29.74 -17.95
CA ASN A 6 -0.10 -30.24 -16.63
C ASN A 6 1.39 -29.94 -16.36
N ASN A 7 2.25 -30.12 -17.36
CA ASN A 7 3.68 -29.80 -17.24
C ASN A 7 3.95 -28.30 -17.11
N PHE A 8 3.21 -27.45 -17.82
CA PHE A 8 3.30 -26.01 -17.66
C PHE A 8 2.86 -25.55 -16.27
N ARG A 9 1.71 -26.05 -15.79
CA ARG A 9 1.18 -25.71 -14.46
C ARG A 9 2.09 -26.21 -13.32
N ALA A 10 2.74 -27.35 -13.49
CA ALA A 10 3.65 -27.91 -12.49
C ALA A 10 4.87 -27.02 -12.19
N GLY A 11 5.25 -26.14 -13.12
CA GLY A 11 6.37 -25.20 -12.92
C GLY A 11 5.98 -23.85 -12.29
N LEU A 12 4.68 -23.53 -12.21
CA LEU A 12 4.20 -22.24 -11.72
C LEU A 12 3.91 -22.26 -10.22
N PRO A 13 4.10 -21.12 -9.51
CA PRO A 13 3.65 -21.01 -8.14
C PRO A 13 2.13 -21.20 -8.05
N PRO A 14 1.62 -21.70 -6.91
CA PRO A 14 0.22 -21.59 -6.52
C PRO A 14 -0.39 -20.22 -6.83
N PRO A 15 -1.66 -20.14 -7.25
CA PRO A 15 -2.32 -18.85 -7.49
C PRO A 15 -2.21 -17.86 -6.32
N ALA A 16 -2.31 -18.33 -5.08
CA ALA A 16 -2.14 -17.49 -3.89
C ALA A 16 -0.72 -16.93 -3.74
N GLU A 17 0.31 -17.70 -4.10
CA GLU A 17 1.70 -17.22 -4.12
C GLU A 17 1.88 -16.18 -5.23
N CYS A 18 1.31 -16.41 -6.42
CA CYS A 18 1.32 -15.43 -7.50
C CYS A 18 0.64 -14.11 -7.11
N LEU A 19 -0.51 -14.18 -6.43
CA LEU A 19 -1.22 -13.01 -5.94
C LEU A 19 -0.41 -12.26 -4.88
N ALA A 20 0.23 -12.97 -3.94
CA ALA A 20 1.09 -12.34 -2.94
C ALA A 20 2.35 -11.71 -3.54
N ILE A 21 2.94 -12.33 -4.57
CA ILE A 21 4.03 -11.71 -5.36
C ILE A 21 3.51 -10.44 -6.05
N GLY A 22 2.30 -10.49 -6.61
CA GLY A 22 1.63 -9.30 -7.18
C GLY A 22 1.45 -8.18 -6.16
N VAL A 23 1.02 -8.50 -4.94
CA VAL A 23 0.95 -7.54 -3.82
C VAL A 23 2.34 -6.97 -3.51
N GLY A 24 3.37 -7.82 -3.42
CA GLY A 24 4.76 -7.38 -3.24
C GLY A 24 5.23 -6.40 -4.33
N CYS A 25 4.87 -6.64 -5.59
CA CYS A 25 5.14 -5.72 -6.69
C CYS A 25 4.41 -4.39 -6.53
N MET A 26 3.13 -4.40 -6.15
CA MET A 26 2.36 -3.16 -5.93
C MET A 26 2.91 -2.34 -4.76
N GLU A 27 3.26 -3.01 -3.66
CA GLU A 27 3.89 -2.42 -2.47
C GLU A 27 5.22 -1.77 -2.80
N LEU A 28 6.06 -2.46 -3.58
CA LEU A 28 7.34 -1.91 -4.02
C LEU A 28 7.15 -0.70 -4.94
N THR A 29 6.26 -0.81 -5.94
CA THR A 29 6.17 0.16 -7.03
C THR A 29 5.17 1.29 -6.76
N MET A 30 3.88 0.96 -6.74
CA MET A 30 2.78 1.93 -6.64
C MET A 30 2.73 2.58 -5.25
N PHE A 31 2.89 1.79 -4.19
CA PHE A 31 2.77 2.30 -2.83
C PHE A 31 4.11 2.77 -2.24
N GLY A 32 5.22 2.20 -2.70
CA GLY A 32 6.57 2.53 -2.28
C GLY A 32 7.21 3.61 -3.14
N LEU A 33 7.77 3.22 -4.29
CA LEU A 33 8.54 4.13 -5.16
C LEU A 33 7.71 5.34 -5.63
N ALA A 34 6.49 5.12 -6.13
CA ALA A 34 5.65 6.21 -6.61
C ALA A 34 5.21 7.14 -5.46
N GLY A 35 5.01 6.61 -4.24
CA GLY A 35 4.71 7.42 -3.05
C GLY A 35 5.88 8.28 -2.58
N ILE A 36 7.12 7.80 -2.74
CA ILE A 36 8.33 8.60 -2.46
C ILE A 36 8.51 9.69 -3.52
N LEU A 37 8.31 9.35 -4.80
CA LEU A 37 8.53 10.27 -5.93
C LEU A 37 7.43 11.33 -6.05
N ASN A 38 6.19 11.00 -5.66
CA ASN A 38 5.06 11.92 -5.72
C ASN A 38 4.16 11.78 -4.47
N PRO A 39 4.59 12.31 -3.32
CA PRO A 39 3.85 12.21 -2.06
C PRO A 39 2.45 12.84 -2.13
N VAL A 40 2.31 13.93 -2.89
CA VAL A 40 1.04 14.66 -3.01
C VAL A 40 -0.03 13.80 -3.69
N GLU A 41 0.28 13.21 -4.85
CA GLU A 41 -0.68 12.35 -5.56
C GLU A 41 -0.93 11.04 -4.82
N PHE A 42 0.11 10.47 -4.20
CA PHE A 42 -0.05 9.29 -3.37
C PHE A 42 -1.02 9.55 -2.21
N ALA A 43 -0.86 10.66 -1.48
CA ALA A 43 -1.74 11.02 -0.37
C ALA A 43 -3.20 11.23 -0.79
N LYS A 44 -3.43 11.82 -1.98
CA LYS A 44 -4.78 11.92 -2.56
C LYS A 44 -5.37 10.54 -2.83
N GLY A 45 -4.63 9.66 -3.50
CA GLY A 45 -5.07 8.29 -3.77
C GLY A 45 -5.29 7.45 -2.52
N PHE A 46 -4.49 7.69 -1.48
CA PHE A 46 -4.60 7.02 -0.17
C PHE A 46 -5.81 7.50 0.64
N GLY A 47 -6.40 8.65 0.29
CA GLY A 47 -7.54 9.24 0.97
C GLY A 47 -7.16 10.18 2.11
N VAL A 48 -5.94 10.70 2.15
CA VAL A 48 -5.44 11.59 3.22
C VAL A 48 -4.78 12.82 2.57
N PRO A 49 -5.54 13.65 1.83
CA PRO A 49 -4.98 14.75 1.06
C PRO A 49 -4.27 15.74 1.99
N MET A 50 -3.10 16.21 1.54
CA MET A 50 -2.36 17.27 2.22
C MET A 50 -3.22 18.54 2.35
N THR A 51 -3.07 19.24 3.46
CA THR A 51 -3.74 20.52 3.62
C THR A 51 -3.03 21.57 2.78
N SER A 52 -3.79 22.40 2.06
CA SER A 52 -3.20 23.54 1.38
C SER A 52 -2.47 24.45 2.37
N PRO A 53 -1.27 24.94 2.03
CA PRO A 53 -0.61 25.97 2.81
C PRO A 53 -1.51 27.23 2.76
N SER A 54 -2.11 27.59 3.91
CA SER A 54 -2.97 28.77 4.13
C SER A 54 -4.13 28.99 3.13
N SER A 55 -5.34 28.55 3.46
CA SER A 55 -6.57 29.00 2.80
C SER A 55 -7.07 30.37 3.30
N THR A 56 -6.34 31.04 4.19
CA THR A 56 -6.69 32.35 4.76
C THR A 56 -6.49 33.55 3.83
N GLY A 57 -5.99 33.35 2.60
CA GLY A 57 -5.67 34.44 1.66
C GLY A 57 -6.47 34.50 0.35
N SER A 58 -7.40 33.58 0.11
CA SER A 58 -8.02 33.44 -1.23
C SER A 58 -9.37 34.17 -1.38
N HIS A 59 -9.46 35.39 -0.84
CA HIS A 59 -10.60 36.27 -1.06
C HIS A 59 -10.15 37.52 -1.81
N ALA A 60 -10.97 38.02 -2.74
CA ALA A 60 -10.69 39.27 -3.45
C ALA A 60 -10.54 40.41 -2.44
N GLY A 61 -9.30 40.84 -2.16
CA GLY A 61 -8.96 41.85 -1.15
C GLY A 61 -8.09 41.36 0.02
N ALA A 62 -7.67 40.09 0.05
CA ALA A 62 -6.73 39.62 1.06
C ALA A 62 -5.34 40.27 0.89
N LEU A 63 -4.78 40.76 2.00
CA LEU A 63 -3.38 41.24 2.05
C LEU A 63 -2.43 40.12 1.64
N GLU A 64 -1.37 40.44 0.90
CA GLU A 64 -0.33 39.46 0.59
C GLU A 64 0.18 38.81 1.88
N ALA A 65 0.24 37.47 1.87
CA ALA A 65 0.77 36.71 3.01
C ALA A 65 2.17 37.20 3.37
N SER A 66 2.43 37.39 4.67
CA SER A 66 3.74 37.85 5.15
C SER A 66 4.84 36.85 4.77
N SER A 67 6.09 37.29 4.76
CA SER A 67 7.25 36.40 4.55
C SER A 67 7.33 35.30 5.62
N GLU A 68 6.92 35.59 6.85
CA GLU A 68 6.80 34.62 7.94
C GLU A 68 5.68 33.59 7.70
N ASP A 69 4.54 34.02 7.14
CA ASP A 69 3.44 33.10 6.79
C ASP A 69 3.84 32.15 5.66
N LYS A 70 4.54 32.66 4.63
CA LYS A 70 5.03 31.85 3.51
C LYS A 70 6.03 30.79 3.96
N THR A 71 7.01 31.18 4.78
CA THR A 71 8.01 30.24 5.31
C THR A 71 7.41 29.19 6.24
N THR A 72 6.39 29.55 7.02
CA THR A 72 5.65 28.60 7.87
C THR A 72 4.83 27.63 7.02
N SER A 73 4.13 28.13 6.00
CA SER A 73 3.39 27.32 5.02
C SER A 73 4.27 26.29 4.33
N GLU A 74 5.45 26.69 3.86
CA GLU A 74 6.41 25.80 3.22
C GLU A 74 6.92 24.73 4.18
N LYS A 75 7.21 25.09 5.44
CA LYS A 75 7.64 24.12 6.47
C LYS A 75 6.54 23.08 6.75
N VAL A 76 5.28 23.50 6.86
CA VAL A 76 4.15 22.59 7.07
C VAL A 76 4.00 21.65 5.87
N LYS A 77 4.06 22.18 4.65
CA LYS A 77 4.00 21.38 3.42
C LYS A 77 5.14 20.35 3.37
N ASN A 78 6.39 20.78 3.54
CA ASN A 78 7.56 19.89 3.51
C ASN A 78 7.48 18.80 4.59
N THR A 79 6.95 19.15 5.76
CA THR A 79 6.73 18.19 6.86
C THR A 79 5.68 17.14 6.49
N GLN A 80 4.56 17.56 5.89
CA GLN A 80 3.53 16.64 5.40
C GLN A 80 4.08 15.71 4.29
N GLU A 81 4.81 16.25 3.32
CA GLU A 81 5.44 15.45 2.26
C GLU A 81 6.42 14.42 2.84
N ALA A 82 7.23 14.83 3.82
CA ALA A 82 8.16 13.93 4.50
C ALA A 82 7.44 12.80 5.25
N TYR A 83 6.33 13.08 5.94
CA TYR A 83 5.54 12.03 6.58
C TYR A 83 4.93 11.05 5.58
N ILE A 84 4.42 11.56 4.46
CA ILE A 84 3.86 10.70 3.40
C ILE A 84 4.96 9.85 2.77
N ALA A 85 6.12 10.42 2.46
CA ALA A 85 7.26 9.70 1.94
C ALA A 85 7.77 8.63 2.94
N ALA A 86 7.69 8.90 4.24
CA ALA A 86 8.03 7.92 5.27
C ALA A 86 7.05 6.73 5.30
N ILE A 87 5.76 6.96 5.06
CA ILE A 87 4.77 5.88 4.89
C ILE A 87 5.11 5.08 3.63
N ALA A 88 5.36 5.75 2.51
CA ALA A 88 5.74 5.10 1.26
C ALA A 88 7.02 4.26 1.41
N ALA A 89 8.03 4.74 2.15
CA ALA A 89 9.23 3.97 2.45
C ALA A 89 8.95 2.65 3.20
N ARG A 90 7.92 2.60 4.05
CA ARG A 90 7.49 1.36 4.73
C ARG A 90 6.85 0.39 3.73
N ASN A 91 6.04 0.87 2.80
CA ASN A 91 5.48 0.06 1.73
C ASN A 91 6.57 -0.48 0.80
N LEU A 92 7.59 0.34 0.50
CA LEU A 92 8.78 -0.08 -0.24
C LEU A 92 9.49 -1.25 0.47
N GLN A 93 9.75 -1.11 1.77
CA GLN A 93 10.33 -2.18 2.58
C GLN A 93 9.45 -3.44 2.58
N ASN A 94 8.13 -3.27 2.73
CA ASN A 94 7.18 -4.39 2.73
C ASN A 94 7.18 -5.12 1.38
N GLY A 95 7.21 -4.39 0.26
CA GLY A 95 7.34 -4.95 -1.08
C GLY A 95 8.61 -5.76 -1.26
N ILE A 96 9.76 -5.25 -0.79
CA ILE A 96 11.03 -6.00 -0.79
C ILE A 96 10.90 -7.29 0.02
N LEU A 97 10.31 -7.24 1.22
CA LEU A 97 10.11 -8.40 2.07
C LEU A 97 9.25 -9.46 1.38
N LEU A 98 8.08 -9.07 0.84
CA LEU A 98 7.17 -10.00 0.17
C LEU A 98 7.81 -10.64 -1.06
N LEU A 99 8.53 -9.86 -1.88
CA LEU A 99 9.24 -10.39 -3.05
C LEU A 99 10.41 -11.30 -2.65
N THR A 100 11.10 -10.98 -1.55
CA THR A 100 12.15 -11.87 -1.02
C THR A 100 11.56 -13.20 -0.57
N LEU A 101 10.46 -13.17 0.19
CA LEU A 101 9.80 -14.38 0.68
C LEU A 101 9.18 -15.21 -0.46
N GLY A 102 8.57 -14.55 -1.44
CA GLY A 102 7.88 -15.20 -2.56
C GLY A 102 8.80 -15.69 -3.69
N CYS A 103 9.80 -14.89 -4.08
CA CYS A 103 10.65 -15.18 -5.24
C CYS A 103 12.01 -15.78 -4.87
N TYR A 104 12.63 -15.33 -3.77
CA TYR A 104 13.97 -15.75 -3.39
C TYR A 104 13.96 -16.92 -2.41
N VAL A 105 13.38 -16.74 -1.23
CA VAL A 105 13.28 -17.78 -0.19
C VAL A 105 12.26 -18.85 -0.59
N ARG A 106 11.19 -18.44 -1.29
CA ARG A 106 10.08 -19.31 -1.74
C ARG A 106 9.41 -20.06 -0.60
N ASP A 107 9.35 -19.44 0.59
CA ASP A 107 8.64 -19.96 1.75
C ASP A 107 7.21 -19.42 1.79
N ARG A 108 6.27 -20.28 1.40
CA ARG A 108 4.84 -19.98 1.37
C ARG A 108 4.29 -19.54 2.72
N ARG A 109 4.70 -20.19 3.82
CA ARG A 109 4.15 -19.89 5.15
C ARG A 109 4.69 -18.57 5.65
N ALA A 110 5.99 -18.31 5.50
CA ALA A 110 6.57 -17.02 5.84
C ALA A 110 5.94 -15.89 5.01
N LEU A 111 5.72 -16.11 3.70
CA LEU A 111 5.01 -15.17 2.84
C LEU A 111 3.57 -14.93 3.34
N GLY A 112 2.85 -15.99 3.70
CA GLY A 112 1.49 -15.90 4.25
C GLY A 112 1.44 -15.11 5.55
N ILE A 113 2.39 -15.33 6.46
CA ILE A 113 2.53 -14.56 7.71
C ILE A 113 2.80 -13.08 7.39
N ALA A 114 3.70 -12.78 6.45
CA ALA A 114 4.00 -11.41 6.07
C ALA A 114 2.80 -10.68 5.45
N VAL A 115 2.05 -11.34 4.57
CA VAL A 115 0.79 -10.79 4.02
C VAL A 115 -0.25 -10.59 5.12
N ALA A 116 -0.39 -11.53 6.05
CA ALA A 116 -1.30 -11.42 7.18
C ALA A 116 -0.88 -10.32 8.18
N ALA A 117 0.42 -10.04 8.33
CA ALA A 117 0.88 -8.89 9.09
C ALA A 117 0.52 -7.58 8.38
N GLY A 118 0.62 -7.54 7.04
CA GLY A 118 0.18 -6.41 6.22
C GLY A 118 -1.31 -6.06 6.36
N LEU A 119 -2.17 -7.05 6.63
CA LEU A 119 -3.58 -6.82 6.98
C LEU A 119 -3.74 -5.85 8.16
N VAL A 120 -2.89 -5.97 9.19
CA VAL A 120 -2.95 -5.08 10.37
C VAL A 120 -2.73 -3.63 9.95
N THR A 121 -1.77 -3.40 9.05
CA THR A 121 -1.50 -2.08 8.47
C THR A 121 -2.72 -1.59 7.68
N THR A 122 -3.29 -2.40 6.78
CA THR A 122 -4.45 -1.98 5.97
C THR A 122 -5.69 -1.67 6.83
N VAL A 123 -5.89 -2.40 7.93
CA VAL A 123 -6.95 -2.09 8.90
C VAL A 123 -6.67 -0.76 9.59
N ALA A 124 -5.44 -0.50 10.01
CA ALA A 124 -5.06 0.78 10.60
C ALA A 124 -5.26 1.93 9.60
N ASP A 125 -4.92 1.73 8.32
CA ASP A 125 -5.11 2.71 7.26
C ASP A 125 -6.59 3.04 7.05
N ALA A 126 -7.47 2.03 7.06
CA ALA A 126 -8.92 2.23 7.01
C ALA A 126 -9.39 3.12 8.17
N PHE A 127 -8.94 2.86 9.40
CA PHE A 127 -9.28 3.71 10.56
C PHE A 127 -8.71 5.12 10.45
N ILE A 128 -7.50 5.28 9.93
CA ILE A 128 -6.89 6.60 9.70
C ILE A 128 -7.73 7.40 8.69
N VAL A 129 -8.10 6.79 7.56
CA VAL A 129 -8.96 7.45 6.57
C VAL A 129 -10.35 7.75 7.13
N GLN A 130 -10.88 6.88 7.98
CA GLN A 130 -12.16 7.12 8.66
C GLN A 130 -12.14 8.35 9.55
N ALA A 131 -11.07 8.49 10.33
CA ALA A 131 -10.96 9.51 11.36
C ALA A 131 -10.51 10.86 10.78
N TYR A 132 -9.58 10.83 9.83
CA TYR A 132 -8.84 12.02 9.39
C TYR A 132 -8.89 12.28 7.87
N GLY A 133 -9.33 11.29 7.09
CA GLY A 133 -9.26 11.32 5.63
C GLY A 133 -10.60 11.58 4.93
N VAL A 134 -10.58 11.33 3.61
CA VAL A 134 -11.76 11.34 2.75
C VAL A 134 -12.49 10.01 2.92
N LYS A 135 -13.66 10.05 3.57
CA LYS A 135 -14.44 8.84 3.90
C LYS A 135 -14.80 7.98 2.68
N ASP A 136 -14.96 8.59 1.52
CA ASP A 136 -15.24 7.86 0.27
C ASP A 136 -14.07 6.96 -0.17
N ALA A 137 -12.84 7.29 0.23
CA ALA A 137 -11.66 6.46 -0.04
C ALA A 137 -11.59 5.20 0.84
N MET A 138 -12.41 5.11 1.90
CA MET A 138 -12.49 3.93 2.79
C MET A 138 -12.74 2.63 2.04
N PHE A 139 -13.57 2.68 1.00
CA PHE A 139 -13.94 1.48 0.26
C PHE A 139 -12.73 0.80 -0.37
N GLY A 140 -11.74 1.57 -0.82
CA GLY A 140 -10.46 1.04 -1.31
C GLY A 140 -9.70 0.25 -0.24
N HIS A 141 -9.68 0.75 0.99
CA HIS A 141 -9.04 0.06 2.12
C HIS A 141 -9.78 -1.21 2.53
N LEU A 142 -11.11 -1.24 2.45
CA LEU A 142 -11.90 -2.46 2.70
C LEU A 142 -11.60 -3.56 1.67
N ILE A 143 -11.39 -3.20 0.40
CA ILE A 143 -10.93 -4.16 -0.62
C ILE A 143 -9.54 -4.68 -0.27
N GLY A 144 -8.63 -3.80 0.18
CA GLY A 144 -7.31 -4.19 0.66
C GLY A 144 -7.38 -5.21 1.80
N ILE A 145 -8.22 -4.95 2.81
CA ILE A 145 -8.47 -5.85 3.95
C ILE A 145 -8.93 -7.23 3.46
N ALA A 146 -9.93 -7.26 2.58
CA ALA A 146 -10.45 -8.51 2.03
C ALA A 146 -9.36 -9.29 1.26
N ASN A 147 -8.58 -8.60 0.43
CA ASN A 147 -7.48 -9.22 -0.32
C ASN A 147 -6.40 -9.79 0.60
N SER A 148 -5.96 -9.03 1.61
CA SER A 148 -4.95 -9.49 2.57
C SER A 148 -5.43 -10.71 3.37
N LEU A 149 -6.72 -10.74 3.77
CA LEU A 149 -7.33 -11.90 4.42
C LEU A 149 -7.38 -13.12 3.51
N LEU A 150 -7.86 -12.96 2.27
CA LEU A 150 -8.00 -14.06 1.32
C LEU A 150 -6.64 -14.62 0.89
N ILE A 151 -5.69 -13.75 0.57
CA ILE A 151 -4.36 -14.15 0.11
C ILE A 151 -3.54 -14.70 1.28
N GLY A 152 -3.44 -13.98 2.40
CA GLY A 152 -2.72 -14.44 3.58
C GLY A 152 -3.33 -15.73 4.15
N GLY A 153 -4.66 -15.77 4.28
CA GLY A 153 -5.38 -16.96 4.74
C GLY A 153 -5.18 -18.16 3.82
N SER A 154 -5.26 -17.97 2.50
CA SER A 154 -5.02 -19.07 1.54
C SER A 154 -3.57 -19.57 1.57
N LEU A 155 -2.59 -18.68 1.76
CA LEU A 155 -1.18 -19.03 1.94
C LEU A 155 -0.86 -19.75 3.25
N LEU A 156 -1.71 -19.63 4.26
CA LEU A 156 -1.55 -20.35 5.52
C LEU A 156 -2.35 -21.65 5.54
N TYR A 157 -3.52 -21.68 4.90
CA TYR A 157 -4.46 -22.81 4.98
C TYR A 157 -4.22 -23.91 3.94
N TRP A 158 -4.14 -23.60 2.63
CA TRP A 158 -4.10 -24.63 1.55
C TRP A 158 -2.69 -25.04 1.08
N GLY A 159 -2.24 -26.23 1.44
CA GLY A 159 -0.96 -26.80 0.97
C GLY A 159 -0.84 -26.90 -0.55
N ARG A 160 0.40 -27.04 -1.05
CA ARG A 160 0.63 -27.43 -2.46
C ARG A 160 0.05 -28.81 -2.79
N ASP A 161 -0.20 -29.62 -1.77
CA ASP A 161 -0.73 -30.98 -1.88
C ASP A 161 -2.24 -31.08 -1.64
N ASP A 162 -2.96 -29.96 -1.42
CA ASP A 162 -4.39 -29.96 -1.14
C ASP A 162 -5.25 -30.13 -2.40
N LYS A 163 -6.39 -30.82 -2.29
CA LYS A 163 -7.28 -31.14 -3.44
C LYS A 163 -7.97 -29.93 -4.10
N LEU A 164 -7.98 -28.78 -3.44
CA LEU A 164 -8.44 -27.51 -4.01
C LEU A 164 -7.34 -26.80 -4.82
N TRP A 165 -6.18 -27.45 -4.96
CA TRP A 165 -5.03 -27.07 -5.78
C TRP A 165 -5.02 -27.80 -7.13
#